data_AF-A0A699X5Q3-F1
#
_entry.id   AF-A0A699X5Q3-F1
#
_cell.length_a   1.000
_cell.length_b   1.000
_cell.length_c   1.000
_cell.angle_alpha   90.00
_cell.angle_beta   90.00
_cell.angle_gamma   90.00
#
_symmetry.space_group_name_H-M   'P 1'
#
loop_
_entity.id
_entity.type
_entity.pdbx_description
1 polymer ?
#
loop_
_entity_poly.entity_id
_entity_poly.type
_entity_poly.pdbx_seq_one_letter_code
_entity_poly.pdbx_strand_id
1 'polypeptide(L)' 'VPGAAPVARAPYRLAPSGMKDFSEQVKELSDKGVIRPSSSPWGAPVQFVKRRMDRLGYA' A
#
# COMPACT_ATOMS: atom_id res chain seq x y z
N VAL A 1 -4.64 -9.71 -22.51
CA VAL A 1 -3.75 -10.53 -23.38
C VAL A 1 -3.75 -11.95 -22.84
N PRO A 2 -4.42 -12.90 -23.49
CA PRO A 2 -4.36 -14.32 -23.08
C PRO A 2 -2.90 -14.78 -23.01
N GLY A 3 -2.48 -15.37 -21.89
CA GLY A 3 -1.11 -15.87 -21.69
C GLY A 3 -0.07 -14.86 -21.17
N ALA A 4 -0.47 -13.66 -20.72
CA ALA A 4 0.48 -12.71 -20.13
C ALA A 4 1.10 -13.29 -18.83
N ALA A 5 2.44 -13.27 -18.76
CA ALA A 5 3.16 -13.71 -17.58
C ALA A 5 2.92 -12.77 -16.37
N PRO A 6 2.90 -13.29 -15.13
CA PRO A 6 2.73 -12.46 -13.95
C PRO A 6 3.86 -11.45 -13.82
N VAL A 7 3.51 -10.18 -13.60
CA VAL A 7 4.47 -9.15 -13.20
C VAL A 7 4.53 -9.13 -11.67
N ALA A 8 5.73 -9.32 -11.13
CA ALA A 8 6.04 -9.11 -9.72
C ALA A 8 7.25 -8.18 -9.64
N ARG A 9 7.05 -6.96 -9.13
CA ARG A 9 8.13 -5.98 -8.92
C ARG A 9 8.37 -5.79 -7.43
N ALA A 10 9.63 -5.58 -7.06
CA ALA A 10 9.97 -5.23 -5.69
C ALA A 10 9.26 -3.91 -5.28
N PRO A 11 8.76 -3.79 -4.03
CA PRO A 11 8.22 -2.54 -3.52
C PRO A 11 9.26 -1.41 -3.53
N TYR A 12 8.81 -0.17 -3.64
CA TYR A 12 9.69 1.00 -3.52
C TYR A 12 10.26 1.11 -2.11
N ARG A 13 11.53 1.54 -2.00
CA ARG A 13 12.18 1.76 -0.70
C ARG A 13 11.55 2.97 -0.02
N LEU A 14 10.99 2.74 1.18
CA LEU A 14 10.49 3.79 2.06
C LEU A 14 11.52 4.07 3.16
N ALA A 15 11.55 5.30 3.68
CA ALA A 15 12.29 5.62 4.90
C ALA A 15 11.69 4.86 6.10
N PRO A 16 12.45 4.61 7.19
CA PRO A 16 11.96 3.86 8.34
C PRO A 16 10.65 4.42 8.94
N SER A 17 10.50 5.74 8.99
CA SER A 17 9.26 6.40 9.42
C SER A 17 8.08 6.08 8.50
N GLY A 18 8.29 6.14 7.18
CA GLY A 18 7.26 5.79 6.20
C GLY A 18 6.86 4.32 6.23
N MET A 19 7.76 3.41 6.62
CA MET A 19 7.44 1.98 6.77
C MET A 19 6.52 1.73 7.97
N LYS A 20 6.73 2.45 9.08
CA LYS A 20 5.85 2.37 10.25
C LYS A 20 4.43 2.81 9.90
N ASP A 21 4.31 4.01 9.32
CA ASP A 21 3.00 4.58 8.91
C ASP A 21 2.30 3.68 7.88
N PHE A 22 3.05 3.12 6.93
CA PHE A 22 2.53 2.17 5.95
C PHE A 22 1.99 0.90 6.61
N SER A 23 2.71 0.35 7.59
CA SER A 23 2.31 -0.87 8.30
C SER A 23 1.04 -0.64 9.12
N GLU A 24 0.92 0.52 9.77
CA GLU A 24 -0.29 0.91 10.52
C GLU A 24 -1.51 1.03 9.59
N GLN A 25 -1.36 1.68 8.42
CA GLN A 25 -2.44 1.78 7.43
C GLN A 25 -2.86 0.43 6.86
N VAL A 26 -1.90 -0.44 6.52
CA VAL A 26 -2.18 -1.79 6.03
C VAL A 26 -2.94 -2.60 7.08
N LYS A 27 -2.55 -2.49 8.36
CA LYS A 27 -3.25 -3.15 9.46
C LYS A 27 -4.69 -2.65 9.56
N GLU A 28 -4.91 -1.33 9.53
CA GLU A 28 -6.26 -0.74 9.58
C GLU A 28 -7.15 -1.24 8.42
N LEU A 29 -6.61 -1.32 7.20
CA LEU A 29 -7.33 -1.85 6.03
C LEU A 29 -7.64 -3.34 6.17
N SER A 30 -6.74 -4.11 6.77
CA SER A 30 -6.95 -5.53 7.06
C SER A 30 -8.02 -5.73 8.13
N ASP A 31 -7.98 -4.95 9.21
CA ASP A 31 -8.95 -5.00 10.31
C ASP A 31 -10.36 -4.60 9.82
N LYS A 32 -10.44 -3.68 8.86
CA LYS A 32 -11.69 -3.31 8.16
C LYS A 32 -12.15 -4.33 7.11
N GLY A 33 -11.35 -5.35 6.82
CA GLY A 33 -11.66 -6.37 5.81
C GLY A 33 -11.56 -5.90 4.36
N VAL A 34 -10.96 -4.73 4.11
CA VAL A 34 -10.76 -4.18 2.76
C VAL A 34 -9.70 -4.99 2.01
N ILE A 35 -8.68 -5.49 2.73
CA ILE A 35 -7.61 -6.33 2.18
C ILE A 35 -7.45 -7.61 3.01
N ARG A 36 -6.81 -8.62 2.40
CA ARG A 36 -6.43 -9.87 3.06
C ARG A 36 -5.08 -10.38 2.52
N PRO A 37 -4.32 -11.18 3.28
CA PRO A 37 -3.14 -11.86 2.77
C PRO A 37 -3.47 -12.69 1.52
N SER A 38 -2.53 -12.73 0.55
CA SER A 38 -2.68 -13.52 -0.67
C SER A 38 -1.34 -14.11 -1.12
N SER A 39 -1.38 -15.23 -1.83
CA SER A 39 -0.23 -15.88 -2.48
C SER A 39 -0.37 -15.77 -4.01
N SER A 40 -0.64 -14.56 -4.50
CA SER A 40 -0.81 -14.30 -5.93
C SER A 40 0.54 -14.26 -6.64
N PRO A 41 0.65 -14.85 -7.85
CA PRO A 41 1.84 -14.66 -8.68
C PRO A 41 1.92 -13.22 -9.24
N TRP A 42 0.84 -12.44 -9.16
CA TRP A 42 0.78 -11.04 -9.57
C TRP A 42 1.09 -10.11 -8.40
N GLY A 43 2.03 -9.18 -8.59
CA GLY A 43 2.42 -8.20 -7.59
C GLY A 43 2.62 -6.81 -8.19
N ALA A 44 1.93 -5.81 -7.65
CA ALA A 44 2.12 -4.41 -7.99
C ALA A 44 2.92 -3.69 -6.89
N PRO A 45 3.84 -2.77 -7.24
CA PRO A 45 4.53 -1.96 -6.26
C PRO A 45 3.53 -0.99 -5.61
N VAL A 46 3.61 -0.87 -4.28
CA VAL A 46 2.80 0.10 -3.52
C VAL A 46 3.59 1.38 -3.32
N GLN A 47 2.93 2.53 -3.49
CA GLN A 47 3.53 3.85 -3.30
C GLN A 47 2.81 4.55 -2.14
N PHE A 48 3.58 4.96 -1.13
CA PHE A 48 3.07 5.74 -0.02
C PHE A 48 3.05 7.23 -0.39
N VAL A 49 1.90 7.88 -0.22
CA VAL A 49 1.74 9.31 -0.52
C VAL A 49 1.25 10.01 0.74
N LYS A 50 2.05 10.95 1.26
CA LYS A 50 1.60 11.82 2.34
C LYS A 50 0.51 12.74 1.79
N ARG A 51 -0.71 12.60 2.30
CA ARG A 51 -1.77 13.57 2.04
C ARG A 51 -1.31 14.93 2.56
N ARG A 52 -1.39 15.96 1.71
CA ARG A 52 -1.33 17.33 2.21
C ARG A 52 -2.63 17.56 2.97
N MET A 53 -2.53 17.91 4.25
CA MET A 53 -3.63 18.62 4.90
C MET A 53 -3.68 19.99 4.22
N ASP A 54 -4.62 20.15 3.31
CA ASP A 54 -5.05 21.44 2.85
C ASP A 54 -5.50 22.26 4.07
N ARG A 55 -5.11 23.53 4.04
CA ARG A 55 -5.27 24.53 5.10
C ARG A 55 -6.75 24.93 5.23
N LEU A 56 -7.63 23.98 5.53
CA LEU A 56 -9.02 24.18 5.90
C LEU A 56 -9.29 23.29 7.09
N GLY A 57 -9.26 23.92 8.27
CA GLY A 57 -9.52 23.26 9.53
C GLY A 57 -10.92 22.66 9.54
N TYR A 58 -10.98 21.37 9.82
CA TYR A 58 -12.18 20.75 10.36
C TYR A 58 -11.74 19.98 11.61
N ALA A 59 -12.43 20.33 12.70
CA ALA A 59 -12.21 19.89 14.07
C ALA A 59 -12.47 18.39 14.27
#